data_AF-I9PL75-F1
#
_entry.id   AF-I9PL75-F1
#
_cell.length_a   1.000
_cell.length_b   1.000
_cell.length_c   1.000
_cell.angle_alpha   90.00
_cell.angle_beta   90.00
_cell.angle_gamma   90.00
#
_symmetry.space_group_name_H-M   'P 1'
#
loop_
_entity.id
_entity.type
_entity.pdbx_description
1 polymer ?
#
loop_
_entity_poly.entity_id
_entity_poly.type
_entity_poly.pdbx_seq_one_letter_code
_entity_poly.pdbx_strand_id
1 'polypeptide(L)'
;MKTFKYILLLISVSLLYACSKDENDLYKEERSSLLSSTQIGIYQNGKALLLFDKQAHQYYCNPSQKLFRIQDAQGKQYTALQLNALPSGQERTDGKVEGNMGIKLDGITQLYILQSDEQFVWLWSDDICIGFILPNIGLSGL
;
A
#
# COMPACT_ATOMS: atom_id res chain seq x y z
N MET A 1 8.12 53.36 36.41
CA MET A 1 6.67 53.34 36.73
C MET A 1 5.89 53.17 35.44
N LYS A 2 5.00 52.16 35.39
CA LYS A 2 3.76 52.08 34.57
C LYS A 2 4.00 51.91 33.04
N THR A 3 3.48 50.92 32.32
CA THR A 3 2.33 50.01 32.54
C THR A 3 2.41 48.82 31.57
N PHE A 4 2.22 47.61 32.12
CA PHE A 4 1.65 46.44 31.45
C PHE A 4 0.47 46.82 30.52
N LYS A 5 0.32 46.16 29.35
CA LYS A 5 -0.90 45.41 28.97
C LYS A 5 -1.01 45.07 27.46
N TYR A 6 -1.25 43.77 27.20
CA TYR A 6 -2.10 43.20 26.14
C TYR A 6 -1.62 43.27 24.67
N ILE A 7 -1.78 42.28 23.77
CA ILE A 7 -2.44 40.97 23.76
C ILE A 7 -1.76 40.18 22.63
N LEU A 8 -1.53 38.89 22.89
CA LEU A 8 -1.12 37.86 21.93
C LEU A 8 -2.15 37.82 20.77
N LEU A 9 -1.76 38.26 19.57
CA LEU A 9 -2.63 38.17 18.39
C LEU A 9 -2.52 36.76 17.79
N LEU A 10 -3.41 35.90 18.28
CA LEU A 10 -3.79 34.60 17.72
C LEU A 10 -4.60 34.81 16.42
N ILE A 11 -4.51 33.82 15.52
CA ILE A 11 -5.42 33.53 14.39
C ILE A 11 -5.05 34.17 13.04
N SER A 12 -4.31 33.41 12.22
CA SER A 12 -4.49 33.41 10.76
C SER A 12 -3.87 32.17 10.12
N VAL A 13 -4.43 30.99 10.40
CA VAL A 13 -4.33 29.86 9.46
C VAL A 13 -5.71 29.25 9.35
N SER A 14 -6.57 29.93 8.61
CA SER A 14 -7.78 29.33 8.07
C SER A 14 -7.34 28.39 6.96
N LEU A 15 -6.90 27.18 7.32
CA LEU A 15 -6.90 26.07 6.38
C LEU A 15 -8.37 25.80 6.06
N LEU A 16 -8.80 26.31 4.91
CA LEU A 16 -10.00 25.87 4.22
C LEU A 16 -9.79 24.39 3.87
N TYR A 17 -10.00 23.50 4.83
CA TYR A 17 -10.43 22.14 4.51
C TYR A 17 -11.86 22.29 3.96
N ALA A 18 -11.93 22.55 2.66
CA ALA A 18 -13.08 22.13 1.88
C ALA A 18 -13.10 20.59 1.97
N CYS A 19 -13.67 20.07 3.05
CA CYS A 19 -14.12 18.69 3.10
C CYS A 19 -15.25 18.59 2.09
N SER A 20 -14.89 18.31 0.84
CA SER A 20 -15.81 17.85 -0.17
C SER A 20 -16.46 16.59 0.37
N LYS A 21 -17.70 16.77 0.87
CA LYS A 21 -18.78 15.81 0.96
C LYS A 21 -18.30 14.37 0.80
N ASP A 22 -18.02 13.72 1.92
CA ASP A 22 -17.76 12.28 1.99
C ASP A 22 -18.96 11.57 1.36
N GLU A 23 -18.83 11.18 0.09
CA GLU A 23 -19.42 9.93 -0.34
C GLU A 23 -18.90 8.88 0.64
N ASN A 24 -19.79 8.02 1.12
CA ASN A 24 -19.46 6.97 2.07
C ASN A 24 -18.52 5.97 1.39
N ASP A 25 -17.24 6.32 1.29
CA ASP A 25 -16.18 5.52 0.71
C ASP A 25 -15.91 4.39 1.68
N LEU A 26 -16.60 3.28 1.44
CA LEU A 26 -16.68 2.10 2.30
C LEU A 26 -15.31 1.57 2.74
N TYR A 27 -14.26 1.83 1.96
CA TYR A 27 -12.90 1.32 2.17
C TYR A 27 -11.88 2.39 2.55
N LYS A 28 -12.34 3.61 2.87
CA LYS A 28 -11.48 4.76 3.17
C LYS A 28 -10.54 4.49 4.34
N GLU A 29 -11.03 3.82 5.38
CA GLU A 29 -10.25 3.54 6.59
C GLU A 29 -9.14 2.51 6.30
N GLU A 30 -9.46 1.43 5.59
CA GLU A 30 -8.52 0.38 5.22
C GLU A 30 -7.43 0.90 4.27
N ARG A 31 -7.82 1.69 3.27
CA ARG A 31 -6.88 2.37 2.36
C ARG A 31 -5.99 3.33 3.13
N SER A 32 -6.55 4.14 4.03
CA SER A 32 -5.78 5.08 4.86
C SER A 32 -4.79 4.35 5.77
N SER A 33 -5.19 3.23 6.36
CA SER A 33 -4.30 2.38 7.15
C SER A 33 -3.12 1.89 6.31
N LEU A 34 -3.39 1.39 5.10
CA LEU A 34 -2.34 0.96 4.18
C LEU A 34 -1.39 2.11 3.79
N LEU A 35 -1.94 3.28 3.46
CA LEU A 35 -1.16 4.47 3.07
C LEU A 35 -0.32 5.05 4.21
N SER A 36 -0.68 4.77 5.46
CA SER A 36 0.14 5.15 6.62
C SER A 36 1.36 4.25 6.85
N SER A 37 1.46 3.14 6.11
CA SER A 37 2.58 2.20 6.19
C SER A 37 3.53 2.34 5.00
N THR A 38 4.82 2.12 5.27
CA THR A 38 5.89 2.00 4.27
C THR A 38 6.56 0.62 4.31
N GLN A 39 6.02 -0.32 5.10
CA GLN A 39 6.61 -1.64 5.25
C GLN A 39 6.13 -2.57 4.13
N ILE A 40 7.08 -3.11 3.35
CA ILE A 40 6.81 -4.11 2.31
C ILE A 40 6.01 -5.28 2.90
N GLY A 41 4.94 -5.67 2.23
CA GLY A 41 4.08 -6.73 2.73
C GLY A 41 2.72 -6.85 2.05
N ILE A 42 1.91 -7.74 2.61
CA ILE A 42 0.53 -8.03 2.23
C ILE A 42 -0.36 -7.59 3.40
N TYR A 43 -1.43 -6.89 3.09
CA TYR A 43 -2.36 -6.32 4.05
C TYR A 43 -3.78 -6.73 3.69
N GLN A 44 -4.60 -7.11 4.65
CA GLN A 44 -6.01 -7.41 4.43
C GLN A 44 -6.86 -6.69 5.47
N ASN A 45 -7.95 -6.06 5.06
CA ASN A 45 -8.82 -5.26 5.92
C ASN A 45 -8.04 -4.23 6.75
N GLY A 46 -7.10 -3.53 6.10
CA GLY A 46 -6.24 -2.53 6.74
C GLY A 46 -5.19 -3.07 7.73
N LYS A 47 -5.03 -4.39 7.87
CA LYS A 47 -4.08 -5.02 8.81
C LYS A 47 -3.03 -5.83 8.07
N ALA A 48 -1.83 -5.90 8.62
CA ALA A 48 -0.76 -6.71 8.06
C ALA A 48 -1.09 -8.22 8.15
N LEU A 49 -1.04 -8.90 7.00
CA LEU A 49 -1.17 -10.36 6.89
C LEU A 49 0.21 -11.02 6.79
N LEU A 50 1.14 -10.39 6.05
CA LEU A 50 2.55 -10.77 5.97
C LEU A 50 3.41 -9.53 5.81
N LEU A 51 4.47 -9.42 6.62
CA LEU A 51 5.44 -8.34 6.50
C LEU A 51 6.79 -8.90 6.08
N PHE A 52 7.48 -8.15 5.22
CA PHE A 52 8.89 -8.37 4.99
C PHE A 52 9.68 -8.03 6.26
N ASP A 53 10.57 -8.95 6.63
CA ASP A 53 11.52 -8.79 7.73
C ASP A 53 12.92 -9.01 7.15
N LYS A 54 13.73 -7.97 7.15
CA LYS A 54 15.09 -8.01 6.59
C LYS A 54 16.02 -9.02 7.28
N GLN A 55 15.72 -9.47 8.50
CA GLN A 55 16.53 -10.45 9.22
C GLN A 55 16.14 -11.89 8.87
N ALA A 56 14.88 -12.12 8.54
CA ALA A 56 14.34 -13.46 8.29
C ALA A 56 14.07 -13.75 6.80
N HIS A 57 13.85 -12.70 6.01
CA HIS A 57 13.35 -12.81 4.65
C HIS A 57 14.28 -12.17 3.62
N GLN A 58 14.14 -12.63 2.39
CA GLN A 58 14.55 -11.96 1.16
C GLN A 58 13.30 -11.64 0.36
N TYR A 59 13.35 -10.61 -0.50
CA TYR A 59 12.31 -10.38 -1.49
C TYR A 59 12.89 -10.46 -2.91
N TYR A 60 12.04 -10.89 -3.84
CA TYR A 60 12.28 -10.84 -5.27
C TYR A 60 11.16 -10.03 -5.91
N CYS A 61 11.50 -9.04 -6.71
CA CYS A 61 10.54 -8.27 -7.47
C CYS A 61 11.03 -8.22 -8.92
N ASN A 62 10.16 -8.56 -9.86
CA ASN A 62 10.47 -8.51 -11.28
C ASN A 62 9.23 -8.06 -12.07
N PRO A 63 9.16 -6.78 -12.46
CA PRO A 63 8.05 -6.23 -13.23
C PRO A 63 7.82 -6.95 -14.57
N SER A 64 8.88 -7.37 -15.27
CA SER A 64 8.76 -8.09 -16.55
C SER A 64 8.04 -9.43 -16.40
N GLN A 65 8.25 -10.10 -15.26
CA GLN A 65 7.55 -11.32 -14.87
C GLN A 65 6.23 -11.07 -14.16
N LYS A 66 5.91 -9.80 -13.83
CA LYS A 66 4.73 -9.41 -13.05
C LYS A 66 4.66 -10.13 -11.69
N LEU A 67 5.84 -10.36 -11.11
CA LEU A 67 6.02 -11.21 -9.95
C LEU A 67 6.68 -10.42 -8.82
N PHE A 68 6.06 -10.49 -7.65
CA PHE A 68 6.66 -10.12 -6.39
C PHE A 68 6.64 -11.32 -5.45
N ARG A 69 7.70 -11.53 -4.68
CA ARG A 69 7.84 -12.66 -3.75
C ARG A 69 8.57 -12.23 -2.49
N ILE A 70 8.04 -12.63 -1.33
CA ILE A 70 8.76 -12.67 -0.05
C ILE A 70 9.10 -14.14 0.21
N GLN A 71 10.33 -14.43 0.59
CA GLN A 71 10.81 -15.78 0.82
C GLN A 71 11.80 -15.85 1.98
N ASP A 72 11.97 -17.04 2.57
CA ASP A 72 13.05 -17.29 3.53
C ASP A 72 14.43 -17.16 2.85
N ALA A 73 15.49 -17.12 3.66
CA ALA A 73 16.86 -16.99 3.16
C ALA A 73 17.31 -18.15 2.26
N GLN A 74 16.61 -19.30 2.26
CA GLN A 74 16.90 -20.48 1.46
C GLN A 74 15.99 -20.61 0.22
N GLY A 75 15.01 -19.71 0.04
CA GLY A 75 13.96 -19.79 -0.97
C GLY A 75 13.00 -20.98 -0.81
N LYS A 76 13.00 -21.67 0.34
CA LYS A 76 12.17 -22.89 0.54
C LYS A 76 10.74 -22.53 0.91
N GLN A 77 10.58 -21.54 1.78
CA GLN A 77 9.31 -20.94 2.13
C GLN A 77 9.15 -19.63 1.39
N TYR A 78 7.99 -19.43 0.75
CA TYR A 78 7.69 -18.20 0.05
C TYR A 78 6.20 -17.88 0.01
N THR A 79 5.91 -16.61 -0.23
CA THR A 79 4.61 -16.08 -0.67
C THR A 79 4.87 -15.17 -1.87
N ALA A 80 4.13 -15.38 -2.95
CA ALA A 80 4.30 -14.69 -4.21
C ALA A 80 2.99 -14.09 -4.71
N LEU A 81 3.01 -12.79 -5.03
CA LEU A 81 1.99 -12.12 -5.81
C LEU A 81 2.35 -12.23 -7.29
N GLN A 82 1.49 -12.88 -8.06
CA GLN A 82 1.56 -12.93 -9.52
C GLN A 82 0.42 -12.08 -10.09
N LEU A 83 0.77 -11.05 -10.86
CA LEU A 83 -0.19 -10.21 -11.57
C LEU A 83 -0.37 -10.66 -13.01
N ASN A 84 -1.56 -10.46 -13.55
CA ASN A 84 -1.87 -10.73 -14.96
C ASN A 84 -1.26 -9.67 -15.89
N ALA A 85 -1.29 -8.40 -15.45
CA ALA A 85 -0.64 -7.25 -16.08
C ALA A 85 -0.02 -6.35 -15.00
N LEU A 86 0.85 -5.42 -15.36
CA LEU A 86 1.24 -4.35 -14.43
C LEU A 86 0.12 -3.30 -14.44
N PRO A 87 -0.41 -2.89 -13.27
CA PRO A 87 -1.35 -1.79 -13.23
C PRO A 87 -0.61 -0.49 -13.61
N SER A 88 -1.24 0.37 -14.41
CA SER A 88 -0.69 1.66 -14.82
C SER A 88 -1.79 2.73 -14.87
N GLY A 89 -1.54 3.92 -14.33
CA GLY A 89 -2.55 4.98 -14.25
C GLY A 89 -3.86 4.52 -13.59
N GLN A 90 -4.96 4.50 -14.37
CA GLN A 90 -6.28 4.04 -13.94
C GLN A 90 -6.55 2.56 -14.28
N GLU A 91 -5.63 1.88 -14.96
CA GLU A 91 -5.79 0.49 -15.34
C GLU A 91 -5.75 -0.42 -14.11
N ARG A 92 -6.68 -1.37 -14.10
CA ARG A 92 -6.78 -2.38 -13.05
C ARG A 92 -6.31 -3.72 -13.60
N THR A 93 -5.77 -4.55 -12.72
CA THR A 93 -5.32 -5.89 -13.06
C THR A 93 -5.81 -6.91 -12.06
N ASP A 94 -5.85 -8.16 -12.48
CA ASP A 94 -6.13 -9.28 -11.60
C ASP A 94 -4.82 -9.97 -11.24
N GLY A 95 -4.88 -10.80 -10.20
CA GLY A 95 -3.74 -11.58 -9.77
C GLY A 95 -4.10 -12.69 -8.81
N LYS A 96 -3.07 -13.29 -8.25
CA LYS A 96 -3.18 -14.30 -7.21
C LYS A 96 -2.01 -14.22 -6.26
N VAL A 97 -2.23 -14.65 -5.03
CA VAL A 97 -1.17 -14.92 -4.06
C VAL A 97 -1.06 -16.42 -3.86
N GLU A 98 0.13 -16.94 -4.09
CA GLU A 98 0.46 -18.36 -3.92
C GLU A 98 1.74 -18.55 -3.10
N GLY A 99 1.95 -19.75 -2.59
CA GLY A 99 3.11 -20.07 -1.78
C GLY A 99 2.80 -21.09 -0.70
N ASN A 100 3.76 -21.27 0.20
CA ASN A 100 3.72 -22.27 1.27
C ASN A 100 3.94 -21.67 2.67
N MET A 101 3.89 -20.35 2.81
CA MET A 101 3.89 -19.66 4.12
C MET A 101 2.47 -19.50 4.72
N GLY A 102 1.48 -20.23 4.21
CA GLY A 102 0.12 -20.23 4.77
C GLY A 102 -0.80 -19.11 4.27
N ILE A 103 -0.37 -18.30 3.29
CA ILE A 103 -1.21 -17.29 2.63
C ILE A 103 -1.44 -17.74 1.19
N LYS A 104 -2.70 -17.98 0.86
CA LYS A 104 -3.13 -18.28 -0.49
C LYS A 104 -4.42 -17.54 -0.78
N LEU A 105 -4.43 -16.77 -1.86
CA LEU A 105 -5.57 -16.00 -2.30
C LEU A 105 -5.71 -16.19 -3.80
N ASP A 106 -6.68 -17.02 -4.16
CA ASP A 106 -7.07 -17.21 -5.54
C ASP A 106 -8.08 -16.11 -5.90
N GLY A 107 -7.90 -15.45 -7.06
CA GLY A 107 -8.88 -14.50 -7.58
C GLY A 107 -8.82 -13.10 -6.96
N ILE A 108 -7.63 -12.49 -6.90
CA ILE A 108 -7.52 -11.05 -6.63
C ILE A 108 -8.00 -10.34 -7.89
N THR A 109 -9.05 -9.54 -7.78
CA THR A 109 -9.63 -8.80 -8.91
C THR A 109 -9.48 -7.30 -8.73
N GLN A 110 -9.47 -6.57 -9.85
CA GLN A 110 -9.55 -5.11 -9.87
C GLN A 110 -8.45 -4.39 -9.05
N LEU A 111 -7.26 -4.98 -8.97
CA LEU A 111 -6.10 -4.42 -8.27
C LEU A 111 -5.58 -3.19 -9.03
N TYR A 112 -5.39 -2.07 -8.34
CA TYR A 112 -4.93 -0.81 -8.92
C TYR A 112 -3.83 -0.16 -8.09
N ILE A 113 -3.11 0.80 -8.67
CA ILE A 113 -2.14 1.62 -7.94
C ILE A 113 -2.90 2.62 -7.08
N LEU A 114 -2.85 2.43 -5.77
CA LEU A 114 -3.40 3.37 -4.79
C LEU A 114 -2.49 4.58 -4.62
N GLN A 115 -1.17 4.35 -4.58
CA GLN A 115 -0.13 5.36 -4.50
C GLN A 115 1.19 4.79 -5.02
N SER A 116 2.09 5.66 -5.44
CA SER A 116 3.50 5.31 -5.67
C SER A 116 4.40 6.49 -5.29
N ASP A 117 5.58 6.19 -4.77
CA ASP A 117 6.68 7.14 -4.61
C ASP A 117 7.98 6.54 -5.14
N GLU A 118 9.13 7.19 -4.92
CA GLU A 118 10.42 6.71 -5.44
C GLU A 118 10.84 5.32 -4.90
N GLN A 119 10.31 4.89 -3.76
CA GLN A 119 10.74 3.66 -3.07
C GLN A 119 9.70 2.55 -3.16
N PHE A 120 8.42 2.89 -3.15
CA PHE A 120 7.34 1.92 -3.00
C PHE A 120 6.16 2.17 -3.93
N VAL A 121 5.45 1.08 -4.22
CA VAL A 121 4.14 1.10 -4.86
C VAL A 121 3.14 0.44 -3.92
N TRP A 122 2.02 1.12 -3.70
CA TRP A 122 0.87 0.63 -2.96
C TRP A 122 -0.17 0.16 -3.96
N LEU A 123 -0.44 -1.14 -3.95
CA LEU A 123 -1.53 -1.74 -4.73
C LEU A 123 -2.71 -2.02 -3.82
N TRP A 124 -3.93 -1.83 -4.33
CA TRP A 124 -5.16 -2.08 -3.59
C TRP A 124 -6.24 -2.71 -4.45
N SER A 125 -7.01 -3.62 -3.84
CA SER A 125 -8.26 -4.16 -4.41
C SER A 125 -9.36 -4.03 -3.37
N ASP A 126 -10.43 -3.35 -3.77
CA ASP A 126 -11.63 -3.15 -2.96
C ASP A 126 -12.43 -4.44 -2.78
N ASP A 127 -12.48 -5.28 -3.83
CA ASP A 127 -13.34 -6.47 -3.92
C ASP A 127 -13.11 -7.46 -2.75
N ILE A 128 -11.86 -7.55 -2.28
CA ILE A 128 -11.47 -8.44 -1.19
C ILE A 128 -10.66 -7.71 -0.10
N CYS A 129 -10.69 -6.37 -0.12
CA CYS A 129 -10.00 -5.50 0.84
C CYS A 129 -8.54 -5.88 1.07
N ILE A 130 -7.79 -6.08 -0.03
CA ILE A 130 -6.38 -6.49 0.01
C ILE A 130 -5.46 -5.39 -0.52
N GLY A 131 -4.34 -5.21 0.17
CA GLY A 131 -3.29 -4.27 -0.16
C GLY A 131 -1.93 -4.92 -0.25
N PHE A 132 -1.06 -4.34 -1.08
CA PHE A 132 0.33 -4.74 -1.21
C PHE A 132 1.21 -3.50 -1.18
N ILE A 133 2.31 -3.56 -0.43
CA ILE A 133 3.38 -2.56 -0.50
C ILE A 133 4.60 -3.26 -1.08
N LEU A 134 5.03 -2.82 -2.26
CA LEU A 134 6.09 -3.43 -3.06
C LEU A 134 7.23 -2.42 -3.30
N PRO A 135 8.49 -2.86 -3.47
CA PRO A 135 9.56 -1.98 -3.95
C PRO A 135 9.22 -1.40 -5.33
N ASN A 136 9.45 -0.11 -5.52
CA ASN A 136 9.25 0.56 -6.80
C ASN A 136 10.48 0.43 -7.72
N ILE A 137 10.74 -0.78 -8.20
CA ILE A 137 11.86 -1.05 -9.11
C ILE A 137 11.44 -0.99 -10.58
N GLY A 138 10.86 0.15 -10.99
CA GLY A 138 10.36 0.36 -12.36
C GLY A 138 8.91 -0.05 -12.57
N LEU A 139 8.11 -0.10 -11.50
CA LEU A 139 6.67 -0.32 -11.56
C LEU A 139 5.89 0.97 -11.83
N SER A 140 6.40 2.12 -11.37
CA SER A 140 5.75 3.44 -11.56
C SER A 140 6.25 4.23 -12.78
N GLY A 141 7.05 3.61 -13.66
CA GLY A 141 7.72 4.25 -14.79
C GLY A 141 7.08 3.97 -16.16
N LEU A 142 5.83 3.47 -16.16
CA LEU A 142 4.99 3.31 -17.35
C LEU A 142 3.98 4.47 -17.44
#